data_AF-V5GP15-F1
#
_entry.id   AF-V5GP15-F1
#
_cell.length_a   1.000
_cell.length_b   1.000
_cell.length_c   1.000
_cell.angle_alpha   90.00
_cell.angle_beta   90.00
_cell.angle_gamma   90.00
#
_symmetry.space_group_name_H-M   'P 1'
#
loop_
_entity.id
_entity.type
_entity.pdbx_description
1 polymer ?
#
loop_
_entity_poly.entity_id
_entity_poly.type
_entity_poly.pdbx_seq_one_letter_code
_entity_poly.pdbx_strand_id
1 'polypeptide(L)'
;KNKDITLSEFKFIWHMEYGHRQWGRAIGAVFLIPAAYFWAKGRFTPGMKKRVLAFGTLIGAQGLMGWYMVKSGLEDRFHGESDVPRVSQYRLAAHLSLAFVLYTLFLWSSLDHLIPAETVSIAGREAIKASRRFRWLAHTSKGLIFFTAVSGAFVAGLDAGLVYNSFPKMADKWVPDDILAFKPKLTNFTENPTTVQFDHRILGTTTLGVITYLWYLSRKRILPPRAYKAAAAVGILTYLQVTLGIATLLTYVPTSLAASHQTGSLALLSAAVWLTHE
;
A
#
# COMPACT_ATOMS: atom_id res chain seq x y z
N LYS A 1 10.59 -6.02 26.44
CA LYS A 1 11.11 -5.15 25.36
C LYS A 1 11.10 -3.64 25.70
N ASN A 2 10.40 -3.17 26.74
CA ASN A 2 10.30 -1.72 27.05
C ASN A 2 10.68 -1.34 28.50
N LYS A 3 11.49 -2.15 29.20
CA LYS A 3 11.86 -1.84 30.59
C LYS A 3 12.74 -0.58 30.70
N ASP A 4 13.43 -0.23 29.60
CA ASP A 4 14.41 0.85 29.53
C ASP A 4 13.94 2.06 28.68
N ILE A 5 12.64 2.17 28.37
CA ILE A 5 12.14 3.31 27.58
C ILE A 5 12.29 4.62 28.36
N THR A 6 12.93 5.61 27.76
CA THR A 6 13.04 6.95 28.34
C THR A 6 11.72 7.71 28.24
N LEU A 7 11.51 8.69 29.13
CA LEU A 7 10.33 9.56 29.06
C LEU A 7 10.21 10.29 27.71
N SER A 8 11.34 10.67 27.11
CA SER A 8 11.40 11.29 25.79
C SER A 8 10.90 10.36 24.68
N GLU A 9 11.34 9.11 24.68
CA GLU A 9 10.90 8.12 23.69
C GLU A 9 9.41 7.80 23.85
N PHE A 10 8.95 7.66 25.10
CA PHE A 10 7.52 7.47 25.38
C PHE A 10 6.68 8.63 24.83
N LYS A 11 7.06 9.88 25.12
CA LYS A 11 6.35 11.06 24.61
C LYS A 11 6.32 11.09 23.09
N PHE A 12 7.44 10.79 22.44
CA PHE A 12 7.52 10.74 20.98
C PHE A 12 6.52 9.74 20.40
N ILE A 13 6.53 8.48 20.88
CA ILE A 13 5.60 7.44 20.43
C ILE A 13 4.15 7.85 20.70
N TRP A 14 3.86 8.35 21.91
CA TRP A 14 2.51 8.78 22.29
C TRP A 14 1.99 9.90 21.38
N HIS A 15 2.81 10.92 21.09
CA HIS A 15 2.42 12.03 20.22
C HIS A 15 2.17 11.57 18.78
N MET A 16 3.00 10.66 18.26
CA MET A 16 2.80 10.08 16.92
C MET A 16 1.48 9.30 16.83
N GLU A 17 1.20 8.44 17.82
CA GLU A 17 -0.05 7.68 17.83
C GLU A 17 -1.28 8.56 18.06
N TYR A 18 -1.19 9.52 18.98
CA TYR A 18 -2.26 10.47 19.24
C TYR A 18 -2.56 11.28 17.97
N GLY A 19 -1.52 11.83 17.34
CA GLY A 19 -1.63 12.57 16.08
C GLY A 19 -2.28 11.74 14.98
N HIS A 20 -1.85 10.49 14.79
CA HIS A 20 -2.45 9.58 13.81
C HIS A 20 -3.95 9.34 14.07
N ARG A 21 -4.34 9.13 15.34
CA ARG A 21 -5.77 8.98 15.71
C ARG A 21 -6.58 10.25 15.46
N GLN A 22 -6.03 11.43 15.80
CA GLN A 22 -6.71 12.69 15.51
C GLN A 22 -6.84 12.95 14.01
N TRP A 23 -5.83 12.57 13.23
CA TRP A 23 -5.88 12.67 11.77
C TRP A 23 -7.00 11.80 11.18
N GLY A 24 -7.18 10.58 11.69
CA GLY A 24 -8.31 9.72 11.29
C GLY A 24 -9.68 10.36 11.57
N ARG A 25 -9.85 11.00 12.74
CA ARG A 25 -11.08 11.73 13.08
C ARG A 25 -11.30 12.95 12.18
N ALA A 26 -10.23 13.70 11.91
CA ALA A 26 -10.27 14.86 11.02
C ALA A 26 -10.70 14.45 9.60
N ILE A 27 -10.16 13.36 9.03
CA ILE A 27 -10.59 12.83 7.73
C ILE A 27 -12.09 12.50 7.75
N GLY A 28 -12.57 11.85 8.81
CA GLY A 28 -13.99 11.57 9.00
C GLY A 28 -14.84 12.84 8.99
N ALA A 29 -14.44 13.86 9.73
CA ALA A 29 -15.17 15.14 9.79
C ALA A 29 -15.14 15.89 8.44
N VAL A 30 -13.97 16.00 7.80
CA VAL A 30 -13.77 16.67 6.50
C VAL A 30 -14.57 15.98 5.39
N PHE A 31 -14.80 14.68 5.49
CA PHE A 31 -15.68 13.97 4.56
C PHE A 31 -17.16 14.13 4.93
N LEU A 32 -17.53 13.83 6.17
CA LEU A 32 -18.94 13.72 6.58
C LEU A 32 -19.65 15.06 6.62
N ILE A 33 -19.00 16.14 7.07
CA ILE A 33 -19.64 17.46 7.21
C ILE A 33 -20.07 18.01 5.84
N PRO A 34 -19.19 18.11 4.82
CA PRO A 34 -19.61 18.54 3.49
C PRO A 34 -20.57 17.55 2.83
N ALA A 35 -20.37 16.24 3.01
CA ALA A 35 -21.27 15.23 2.47
C ALA A 35 -22.70 15.40 2.99
N ALA A 36 -22.88 15.57 4.30
CA ALA A 36 -24.18 15.79 4.92
C ALA A 36 -24.83 17.10 4.41
N TYR A 37 -24.06 18.19 4.35
CA TYR A 37 -24.54 19.47 3.83
C TYR A 37 -25.02 19.37 2.37
N PHE A 38 -24.22 18.81 1.47
CA PHE A 38 -24.57 18.67 0.06
C PHE A 38 -25.70 17.68 -0.18
N TRP A 39 -25.80 16.64 0.65
CA TRP A 39 -26.91 15.70 0.61
C TRP A 39 -28.22 16.37 1.01
N ALA A 40 -28.23 17.09 2.14
CA ALA A 40 -29.40 17.82 2.63
C ALA A 40 -29.87 18.91 1.66
N LYS A 41 -28.93 19.54 0.94
CA LYS A 41 -29.22 20.52 -0.11
C LYS A 41 -29.57 19.90 -1.47
N GLY A 42 -29.63 18.57 -1.59
CA GLY A 42 -29.99 17.88 -2.83
C GLY A 42 -28.99 18.09 -3.97
N ARG A 43 -27.73 18.45 -3.69
CA ARG A 43 -26.72 18.84 -4.70
C ARG A 43 -26.02 17.64 -5.36
N PHE A 44 -26.30 16.42 -4.92
CA PHE A 44 -25.67 15.22 -5.48
C PHE A 44 -26.46 14.62 -6.64
N THR A 45 -25.74 14.35 -7.74
CA THR A 45 -26.23 13.47 -8.80
C THR A 45 -26.41 12.04 -8.27
N PRO A 46 -27.26 11.20 -8.89
CA PRO A 46 -27.45 9.81 -8.45
C PRO A 46 -26.15 9.00 -8.38
N GLY A 47 -25.23 9.23 -9.31
CA GLY A 47 -23.89 8.60 -9.30
C GLY A 47 -23.04 9.07 -8.12
N MET A 48 -23.07 10.38 -7.81
CA MET A 48 -22.33 10.92 -6.67
C MET A 48 -22.88 10.42 -5.33
N LYS A 49 -24.21 10.27 -5.21
CA LYS A 49 -24.83 9.67 -4.00
C LYS A 49 -24.26 8.28 -3.71
N LYS A 50 -24.13 7.43 -4.75
CA LYS A 50 -23.51 6.10 -4.61
C LYS A 50 -22.05 6.17 -4.19
N ARG A 51 -21.26 7.07 -4.80
CA ARG A 51 -19.84 7.28 -4.44
C ARG A 51 -19.68 7.74 -2.99
N VAL A 52 -20.46 8.74 -2.56
CA VAL A 52 -20.44 9.27 -1.18
C VAL A 52 -20.82 8.20 -0.16
N LEU A 53 -21.86 7.41 -0.43
CA LEU A 53 -22.21 6.29 0.45
C LEU A 53 -21.08 5.25 0.53
N ALA A 54 -20.54 4.83 -0.61
CA ALA A 54 -19.45 3.87 -0.64
C ALA A 54 -18.21 4.36 0.13
N PHE A 55 -17.80 5.62 -0.08
CA PHE A 55 -16.64 6.20 0.60
C PHE A 55 -16.90 6.39 2.09
N GLY A 56 -18.11 6.80 2.48
CA GLY A 56 -18.52 6.90 3.88
C GLY A 56 -18.50 5.54 4.59
N THR A 57 -18.99 4.49 3.94
CA THR A 57 -18.89 3.12 4.46
C THR A 57 -17.45 2.68 4.63
N LEU A 58 -16.57 2.97 3.67
CA LEU A 58 -15.15 2.63 3.76
C LEU A 58 -14.42 3.42 4.86
N ILE A 59 -14.75 4.70 5.07
CA ILE A 59 -14.24 5.49 6.22
C ILE A 59 -14.69 4.86 7.53
N GLY A 60 -15.98 4.50 7.64
CA GLY A 60 -16.53 3.83 8.83
C GLY A 60 -15.81 2.50 9.09
N ALA A 61 -15.67 1.67 8.06
CA ALA A 61 -14.92 0.41 8.13
C ALA A 61 -13.46 0.65 8.54
N GLN A 62 -12.82 1.72 8.07
CA GLN A 62 -11.44 2.05 8.42
C GLN A 62 -11.31 2.44 9.89
N GLY A 63 -12.25 3.23 10.41
CA GLY A 63 -12.35 3.55 11.84
C GLY A 63 -12.61 2.31 12.70
N LEU A 64 -13.53 1.43 12.28
CA LEU A 64 -13.81 0.17 12.95
C LEU A 64 -12.60 -0.76 12.98
N MET A 65 -11.88 -0.89 11.86
CA MET A 65 -10.67 -1.70 11.78
C MET A 65 -9.56 -1.14 12.68
N GLY A 66 -9.38 0.19 12.69
CA GLY A 66 -8.43 0.85 13.59
C GLY A 66 -8.77 0.64 15.07
N TRP A 67 -10.05 0.75 15.44
CA TRP A 67 -10.52 0.42 16.78
C TRP A 67 -10.26 -1.05 17.13
N TYR A 68 -10.54 -1.98 16.20
CA TYR A 68 -10.31 -3.40 16.40
C TYR A 68 -8.83 -3.71 16.60
N MET A 69 -7.93 -3.07 15.85
CA MET A 69 -6.46 -3.20 16.06
C MET A 69 -6.06 -2.79 17.48
N VAL A 70 -6.57 -1.67 17.99
CA VAL A 70 -6.26 -1.19 19.34
C VAL A 70 -6.85 -2.12 20.40
N LYS A 71 -8.16 -2.40 20.34
CA LYS A 71 -8.85 -3.25 21.32
C LYS A 71 -8.14 -4.60 21.47
N SER A 72 -7.85 -5.24 20.35
CA SER A 72 -7.25 -6.57 20.34
C SER A 72 -5.77 -6.61 20.67
N GLY A 73 -5.08 -5.46 20.64
CA GLY A 73 -3.74 -5.31 21.19
C GLY A 73 -3.74 -5.20 22.71
N LEU A 74 -4.87 -4.81 23.32
CA LEU A 74 -5.03 -4.62 24.77
C LEU A 74 -5.66 -5.83 25.47
N GLU A 75 -6.00 -6.90 24.75
CA GLU A 75 -6.52 -8.12 25.37
C GLU A 75 -5.41 -8.83 26.17
N ASP A 76 -5.75 -9.27 27.39
CA ASP A 76 -4.91 -10.06 28.29
C ASP A 76 -4.64 -11.46 27.71
N ARG A 77 -3.85 -11.50 26.64
CA ARG A 77 -3.32 -12.74 26.04
C ARG A 77 -1.82 -12.88 26.26
N PHE A 78 -1.21 -11.88 26.90
CA PHE A 78 0.21 -11.65 27.03
C PHE A 78 0.63 -11.95 28.47
N HIS A 79 0.74 -13.24 28.82
CA HIS A 79 0.98 -13.68 30.19
C HIS A 79 2.46 -14.03 30.48
N GLY A 80 3.32 -14.08 29.46
CA GLY A 80 4.76 -14.26 29.67
C GLY A 80 5.48 -12.95 29.99
N GLU A 81 6.57 -13.00 30.76
CA GLU A 81 7.44 -11.83 31.05
C GLU A 81 8.03 -11.15 29.79
N SER A 82 7.93 -11.83 28.64
CA SER A 82 8.41 -11.39 27.33
C SER A 82 7.30 -11.14 26.30
N ASP A 83 6.04 -11.33 26.67
CA ASP A 83 4.93 -11.10 25.76
C ASP A 83 4.73 -9.59 25.50
N VAL A 84 4.59 -9.21 24.24
CA VAL A 84 4.44 -7.81 23.83
C VAL A 84 3.07 -7.62 23.19
N PRO A 85 2.24 -6.70 23.71
CA PRO A 85 1.06 -6.20 23.03
C PRO A 85 1.36 -5.83 21.57
N ARG A 86 0.96 -6.69 20.63
CA ARG A 86 1.20 -6.48 19.20
C ARG A 86 -0.06 -6.72 18.39
N VAL A 87 -0.22 -5.89 17.37
CA VAL A 87 -1.30 -6.04 16.40
C VAL A 87 -0.92 -7.17 15.45
N SER A 88 -1.82 -8.17 15.31
CA SER A 88 -1.63 -9.23 14.31
C SER A 88 -1.38 -8.66 12.91
N GLN A 89 -0.44 -9.28 12.19
CA GLN A 89 -0.11 -8.97 10.81
C GLN A 89 -1.34 -8.99 9.87
N TYR A 90 -2.33 -9.85 10.15
CA TYR A 90 -3.59 -9.89 9.41
C TYR A 90 -4.38 -8.59 9.57
N ARG A 91 -4.44 -8.07 10.80
CA ARG A 91 -5.15 -6.82 11.11
C ARG A 91 -4.43 -5.61 10.53
N LEU A 92 -3.10 -5.60 10.64
CA LEU A 92 -2.26 -4.56 10.04
C LEU A 92 -2.45 -4.52 8.51
N ALA A 93 -2.35 -5.68 7.84
CA ALA A 93 -2.56 -5.79 6.40
C ALA A 93 -3.98 -5.39 5.98
N ALA A 94 -5.02 -5.81 6.72
CA ALA A 94 -6.40 -5.43 6.45
C ALA A 94 -6.61 -3.91 6.56
N HIS A 95 -6.09 -3.29 7.61
CA HIS A 95 -6.21 -1.84 7.82
C HIS A 95 -5.45 -1.03 6.76
N LEU A 96 -4.25 -1.46 6.39
CA LEU A 96 -3.48 -0.83 5.30
C LEU A 96 -4.22 -0.99 3.97
N SER A 97 -4.72 -2.19 3.67
CA SER A 97 -5.47 -2.47 2.43
C SER A 97 -6.67 -1.57 2.29
N LEU A 98 -7.46 -1.44 3.36
CA LEU A 98 -8.63 -0.59 3.39
C LEU A 98 -8.28 0.89 3.24
N ALA A 99 -7.18 1.34 3.87
CA ALA A 99 -6.65 2.70 3.68
C ALA A 99 -6.30 2.96 2.21
N PHE A 100 -5.59 2.03 1.57
CA PHE A 100 -5.10 2.17 0.19
C PHE A 100 -6.23 2.13 -0.83
N VAL A 101 -7.25 1.27 -0.61
CA VAL A 101 -8.47 1.24 -1.43
C VAL A 101 -9.22 2.57 -1.30
N LEU A 102 -9.47 3.04 -0.08
CA LEU A 102 -10.15 4.31 0.16
C LEU A 102 -9.39 5.48 -0.48
N TYR A 103 -8.07 5.56 -0.27
CA TYR A 103 -7.22 6.57 -0.87
C TYR A 103 -7.27 6.54 -2.40
N THR A 104 -7.16 5.35 -3.01
CA THR A 104 -7.20 5.18 -4.46
C THR A 104 -8.53 5.66 -5.04
N LEU A 105 -9.64 5.37 -4.37
CA LEU A 105 -10.96 5.81 -4.78
C LEU A 105 -11.13 7.34 -4.68
N PHE A 106 -10.61 7.96 -3.61
CA PHE A 106 -10.59 9.41 -3.48
C PHE A 106 -9.71 10.08 -4.52
N LEU A 107 -8.52 9.53 -4.77
CA LEU A 107 -7.62 10.05 -5.78
C LEU A 107 -8.25 9.95 -7.17
N TRP A 108 -8.80 8.79 -7.53
CA TRP A 108 -9.50 8.62 -8.81
C TRP A 108 -10.66 9.61 -8.96
N SER A 109 -11.52 9.72 -7.94
CA SER A 109 -12.65 10.65 -8.00
C SER A 109 -12.21 12.11 -8.06
N SER A 110 -11.09 12.47 -7.42
CA SER A 110 -10.50 13.80 -7.51
C SER A 110 -9.96 14.07 -8.91
N LEU A 111 -9.27 13.11 -9.52
CA LEU A 111 -8.78 13.22 -10.90
C LEU A 111 -9.93 13.38 -11.90
N ASP A 112 -11.00 12.59 -11.76
CA ASP A 112 -12.22 12.73 -12.60
C ASP A 112 -12.79 14.16 -12.60
N HIS A 113 -12.73 14.86 -11.47
CA HIS A 113 -13.32 16.19 -11.31
C HIS A 113 -12.36 17.35 -11.57
N LEU A 114 -11.09 17.20 -11.18
CA LEU A 114 -10.11 18.28 -11.21
C LEU A 114 -9.25 18.24 -12.47
N ILE A 115 -8.93 17.04 -12.96
CA ILE A 115 -8.01 16.87 -14.08
C ILE A 115 -8.48 15.70 -14.97
N PRO A 116 -9.60 15.86 -15.71
CA PRO A 116 -10.12 14.82 -16.58
C PRO A 116 -9.05 14.23 -17.51
N ALA A 117 -9.20 12.94 -17.83
CA ALA A 117 -8.24 12.19 -18.63
C ALA A 117 -8.07 12.81 -20.02
N GLU A 118 -6.83 12.90 -20.50
CA GLU A 118 -6.55 13.38 -21.86
C GLU A 118 -6.97 12.34 -22.90
N THR A 119 -7.71 12.78 -23.93
CA THR A 119 -8.10 11.90 -25.04
C THR A 119 -7.10 11.99 -26.19
N VAL A 120 -6.72 10.85 -26.75
CA VAL A 120 -5.94 10.78 -28.00
C VAL A 120 -6.71 9.99 -29.05
N SER A 121 -6.72 10.48 -30.29
CA SER A 121 -7.33 9.76 -31.42
C SER A 121 -6.40 8.63 -31.84
N ILE A 122 -6.90 7.39 -31.78
CA ILE A 122 -6.18 6.19 -32.22
C ILE A 122 -6.95 5.57 -33.38
N ALA A 123 -6.34 5.56 -34.56
CA ALA A 123 -6.90 4.93 -35.75
C ALA A 123 -6.18 3.62 -36.10
N GLY A 124 -6.92 2.67 -36.65
CA GLY A 124 -6.39 1.37 -37.09
C GLY A 124 -6.52 0.26 -36.05
N ARG A 125 -6.96 -0.92 -36.50
CA ARG A 125 -7.27 -2.08 -35.65
C ARG A 125 -6.10 -2.51 -34.76
N GLU A 126 -4.88 -2.55 -35.30
CA GLU A 126 -3.70 -2.98 -34.55
C GLU A 126 -3.26 -1.96 -33.49
N ALA A 127 -3.36 -0.66 -33.77
CA ALA A 127 -3.04 0.39 -32.81
C ALA A 127 -4.04 0.39 -31.63
N ILE A 128 -5.33 0.19 -31.90
CA ILE A 128 -6.37 0.04 -30.87
C ILE A 128 -6.10 -1.19 -30.01
N LYS A 129 -5.79 -2.33 -30.62
CA LYS A 129 -5.47 -3.59 -29.91
C LYS A 129 -4.23 -3.43 -29.03
N ALA A 130 -3.20 -2.75 -29.53
CA ALA A 130 -1.98 -2.45 -28.79
C ALA A 130 -2.24 -1.53 -27.59
N SER A 131 -3.04 -0.48 -27.76
CA SER A 131 -3.45 0.43 -26.67
C SER A 131 -4.25 -0.32 -25.60
N ARG A 132 -5.21 -1.16 -25.99
CA ARG A 132 -5.97 -1.99 -25.05
C ARG A 132 -5.07 -2.95 -24.24
N ARG A 133 -4.09 -3.58 -24.88
CA ARG A 133 -3.10 -4.44 -24.19
C ARG A 133 -2.25 -3.64 -23.20
N PHE A 134 -1.82 -2.43 -23.58
CA PHE A 134 -1.08 -1.54 -22.68
C PHE A 134 -1.93 -1.13 -21.47
N ARG A 135 -3.20 -0.77 -21.68
CA ARG A 135 -4.13 -0.44 -20.60
C ARG A 135 -4.34 -1.62 -19.63
N TRP A 136 -4.49 -2.83 -20.16
CA TRP A 136 -4.54 -4.03 -19.32
C TRP A 136 -3.28 -4.21 -18.50
N LEU A 137 -2.10 -4.06 -19.11
CA LEU A 137 -0.83 -4.13 -18.39
C LEU A 137 -0.75 -3.05 -17.31
N ALA A 138 -1.16 -1.81 -17.58
CA ALA A 138 -1.15 -0.73 -16.60
C ALA A 138 -2.06 -1.03 -15.39
N HIS A 139 -3.28 -1.54 -15.62
CA HIS A 139 -4.18 -1.96 -14.54
C HIS A 139 -3.63 -3.16 -13.76
N THR A 140 -3.02 -4.13 -14.44
CA THR A 140 -2.36 -5.27 -13.78
C THR A 140 -1.17 -4.80 -12.94
N SER A 141 -0.34 -3.88 -13.43
CA SER A 141 0.76 -3.29 -12.68
C SER A 141 0.27 -2.55 -11.44
N LYS A 142 -0.83 -1.78 -11.55
CA LYS A 142 -1.47 -1.14 -10.39
C LYS A 142 -1.89 -2.16 -9.33
N GLY A 143 -2.54 -3.25 -9.76
CA GLY A 143 -2.92 -4.34 -8.87
C GLY A 143 -1.71 -4.99 -8.19
N LEU A 144 -0.65 -5.25 -8.96
CA LEU A 144 0.58 -5.83 -8.45
C LEU A 144 1.28 -4.91 -7.44
N ILE A 145 1.36 -3.60 -7.69
CA ILE A 145 1.86 -2.60 -6.73
C ILE A 145 1.07 -2.67 -5.42
N PHE A 146 -0.26 -2.72 -5.51
CA PHE A 146 -1.12 -2.83 -4.33
C PHE A 146 -0.84 -4.12 -3.55
N PHE A 147 -0.78 -5.28 -4.21
CA PHE A 147 -0.47 -6.55 -3.54
C PHE A 147 0.92 -6.59 -2.93
N THR A 148 1.93 -6.00 -3.59
CA THR A 148 3.29 -5.87 -3.04
C THR A 148 3.31 -4.97 -1.81
N ALA A 149 2.53 -3.89 -1.78
CA ALA A 149 2.39 -3.05 -0.58
C ALA A 149 1.70 -3.81 0.57
N VAL A 150 0.66 -4.59 0.26
CA VAL A 150 -0.04 -5.42 1.26
C VAL A 150 0.88 -6.52 1.81
N SER A 151 1.69 -7.20 1.00
CA SER A 151 2.66 -8.18 1.50
C SER A 151 3.70 -7.52 2.41
N GLY A 152 4.06 -6.26 2.17
CA GLY A 152 4.90 -5.46 3.06
C GLY A 152 4.30 -5.27 4.46
N ALA A 153 2.97 -5.22 4.59
CA ALA A 153 2.30 -5.16 5.89
C ALA A 153 2.45 -6.47 6.68
N PHE A 154 2.47 -7.61 6.00
CA PHE A 154 2.78 -8.90 6.64
C PHE A 154 4.23 -8.92 7.13
N VAL A 155 5.18 -8.43 6.31
CA VAL A 155 6.60 -8.31 6.70
C VAL A 155 6.75 -7.45 7.96
N ALA A 156 6.08 -6.29 8.00
CA ALA A 156 6.12 -5.40 9.15
C ALA A 156 5.46 -6.02 10.39
N GLY A 157 4.30 -6.68 10.23
CA GLY A 157 3.56 -7.25 11.37
C GLY A 157 4.24 -8.47 12.01
N LEU A 158 5.10 -9.17 11.28
CA LEU A 158 5.87 -10.31 11.78
C LEU A 158 7.31 -9.95 12.20
N ASP A 159 7.71 -8.67 12.13
CA ASP A 159 9.11 -8.24 12.22
C ASP A 159 10.03 -9.00 11.23
N ALA A 160 9.47 -9.48 10.12
CA ALA A 160 10.15 -10.36 9.18
C ALA A 160 11.30 -9.66 8.42
N GLY A 161 11.31 -8.32 8.42
CA GLY A 161 12.43 -7.52 7.89
C GLY A 161 13.75 -7.74 8.62
N LEU A 162 13.73 -8.31 9.82
CA LEU A 162 14.92 -8.57 10.66
C LEU A 162 15.45 -10.02 10.55
N VAL A 163 14.84 -10.86 9.71
CA VAL A 163 15.20 -12.30 9.64
C VAL A 163 16.46 -12.49 8.79
N TYR A 164 16.41 -12.09 7.51
CA TYR A 164 17.57 -12.10 6.61
C TYR A 164 17.88 -10.67 6.16
N ASN A 165 19.06 -10.13 6.48
CA ASN A 165 19.44 -8.75 6.15
C ASN A 165 20.50 -8.66 5.04
N SER A 166 20.43 -9.58 4.07
CA SER A 166 21.23 -9.59 2.84
C SER A 166 20.35 -9.51 1.59
N PHE A 167 20.90 -9.06 0.47
CA PHE A 167 20.24 -9.02 -0.83
C PHE A 167 21.28 -9.23 -1.95
N PRO A 168 20.99 -9.95 -3.06
CA PRO A 168 19.70 -10.54 -3.43
C PRO A 168 19.40 -11.89 -2.74
N LYS A 169 20.43 -12.58 -2.24
CA LYS A 169 20.29 -13.82 -1.48
C LYS A 169 19.78 -13.56 -0.06
N MET A 170 19.16 -14.58 0.54
CA MET A 170 18.80 -14.64 1.94
C MET A 170 19.88 -15.44 2.68
N ALA A 171 20.80 -14.72 3.31
CA ALA A 171 22.13 -15.19 3.72
C ALA A 171 22.91 -15.79 2.54
N ASP A 172 23.34 -17.04 2.64
CA ASP A 172 24.07 -17.79 1.63
C ASP A 172 23.16 -18.42 0.56
N LYS A 173 21.83 -18.41 0.77
CA LYS A 173 20.85 -19.15 -0.04
C LYS A 173 19.94 -18.25 -0.88
N TRP A 174 19.49 -18.76 -2.02
CA TRP A 174 18.45 -18.11 -2.83
C TRP A 174 17.04 -18.37 -2.27
N VAL A 175 16.82 -19.59 -1.78
CA VAL A 175 15.60 -20.01 -1.10
C VAL A 175 16.03 -20.62 0.24
N PRO A 176 15.64 -20.03 1.38
CA PRO A 176 15.93 -20.61 2.70
C PRO A 176 15.25 -21.97 2.88
N ASP A 177 15.82 -22.84 3.73
CA ASP A 177 15.29 -24.20 3.93
C ASP A 177 14.01 -24.20 4.79
N ASP A 178 13.82 -23.17 5.59
CA ASP A 178 12.76 -23.01 6.58
C ASP A 178 11.49 -22.37 6.01
N ILE A 179 11.40 -22.11 4.69
CA ILE A 179 10.21 -21.49 4.05
C ILE A 179 8.90 -22.30 4.20
N LEU A 180 8.99 -23.58 4.57
CA LEU A 180 7.83 -24.46 4.79
C LEU A 180 7.89 -25.16 6.16
N ALA A 181 8.57 -24.55 7.14
CA ALA A 181 8.76 -25.12 8.46
C ALA A 181 7.46 -25.30 9.26
N PHE A 182 6.46 -24.45 9.06
CA PHE A 182 5.21 -24.47 9.84
C PHE A 182 4.22 -25.49 9.27
N LYS A 183 3.37 -26.06 10.15
CA LYS A 183 2.26 -26.95 9.80
C LYS A 183 0.93 -26.36 10.28
N PRO A 184 -0.15 -26.38 9.47
CA PRO A 184 -0.19 -26.86 8.08
C PRO A 184 0.59 -25.94 7.13
N LYS A 185 1.07 -26.47 5.98
CA LYS A 185 1.98 -25.74 5.07
C LYS A 185 1.47 -24.36 4.65
N LEU A 186 0.16 -24.18 4.55
CA LEU A 186 -0.48 -22.91 4.18
C LEU A 186 -0.18 -21.75 5.15
N THR A 187 0.06 -22.03 6.44
CA THR A 187 0.36 -20.95 7.41
C THR A 187 1.71 -20.30 7.16
N ASN A 188 2.63 -20.95 6.45
CA ASN A 188 3.93 -20.35 6.15
C ASN A 188 3.80 -19.04 5.36
N PHE A 189 2.87 -18.98 4.40
CA PHE A 189 2.68 -17.80 3.55
C PHE A 189 2.19 -16.55 4.31
N THR A 190 1.73 -16.69 5.55
CA THR A 190 1.15 -15.58 6.34
C THR A 190 1.69 -15.45 7.75
N GLU A 191 2.37 -16.47 8.27
CA GLU A 191 2.82 -16.56 9.67
C GLU A 191 4.29 -16.92 9.81
N ASN A 192 4.92 -17.54 8.80
CA ASN A 192 6.35 -17.81 8.81
C ASN A 192 7.10 -16.54 8.33
N PRO A 193 7.89 -15.88 9.21
CA PRO A 193 8.61 -14.66 8.86
C PRO A 193 9.53 -14.84 7.66
N THR A 194 10.21 -15.99 7.54
CA THR A 194 11.12 -16.28 6.42
C THR A 194 10.37 -16.32 5.09
N THR A 195 9.25 -17.03 5.04
CA THR A 195 8.40 -17.16 3.84
C THR A 195 7.79 -15.83 3.45
N VAL A 196 7.23 -15.09 4.42
CA VAL A 196 6.63 -13.77 4.18
C VAL A 196 7.68 -12.78 3.65
N GLN A 197 8.89 -12.80 4.21
CA GLN A 197 9.99 -11.98 3.71
C GLN A 197 10.41 -12.37 2.29
N PHE A 198 10.53 -13.68 2.01
CA PHE A 198 10.84 -14.21 0.70
C PHE A 198 9.79 -13.81 -0.35
N ASP A 199 8.50 -14.03 -0.06
CA ASP A 199 7.39 -13.71 -0.94
C ASP A 199 7.35 -12.21 -1.26
N HIS A 200 7.57 -11.35 -0.27
CA HIS A 200 7.63 -9.91 -0.49
C HIS A 200 8.80 -9.51 -1.42
N ARG A 201 9.97 -10.13 -1.30
CA ARG A 201 11.11 -9.89 -2.21
C ARG A 201 10.80 -10.33 -3.64
N ILE A 202 10.16 -11.48 -3.82
CA ILE A 202 9.75 -12.00 -5.13
C ILE A 202 8.70 -11.08 -5.75
N LEU A 203 7.70 -10.65 -4.97
CA LEU A 203 6.70 -9.67 -5.41
C LEU A 203 7.34 -8.34 -5.80
N GLY A 204 8.27 -7.81 -5.00
CA GLY A 204 8.99 -6.56 -5.27
C GLY A 204 9.80 -6.60 -6.57
N THR A 205 10.59 -7.66 -6.77
CA THR A 205 11.40 -7.84 -7.99
C THR A 205 10.55 -8.13 -9.22
N THR A 206 9.45 -8.88 -9.08
CA THR A 206 8.47 -9.09 -10.16
C THR A 206 7.79 -7.78 -10.54
N THR A 207 7.39 -6.98 -9.54
CA THR A 207 6.78 -5.66 -9.74
C THR A 207 7.73 -4.74 -10.52
N LEU A 208 9.00 -4.72 -10.14
CA LEU A 208 10.04 -3.98 -10.86
C LEU A 208 10.12 -4.41 -12.32
N GLY A 209 10.25 -5.71 -12.61
CA GLY A 209 10.34 -6.23 -13.98
C GLY A 209 9.12 -5.87 -14.84
N VAL A 210 7.92 -6.05 -14.30
CA VAL A 210 6.66 -5.73 -14.99
C VAL A 210 6.54 -4.24 -15.27
N ILE A 211 6.92 -3.38 -14.32
CA ILE A 211 6.85 -1.92 -14.49
C ILE A 211 7.93 -1.41 -15.43
N THR A 212 9.15 -1.95 -15.38
CA THR A 212 10.19 -1.64 -16.36
C THR A 212 9.72 -1.98 -17.78
N TYR A 213 9.05 -3.13 -17.95
CA TYR A 213 8.45 -3.50 -19.23
C TYR A 213 7.30 -2.57 -19.64
N LEU A 214 6.41 -2.20 -18.72
CA LEU A 214 5.34 -1.23 -18.94
C LEU A 214 5.91 0.12 -19.39
N TRP A 215 6.95 0.62 -18.70
CA TRP A 215 7.59 1.90 -19.01
C TRP A 215 8.27 1.86 -20.38
N TYR A 216 8.98 0.78 -20.70
CA TYR A 216 9.54 0.56 -22.03
C TYR A 216 8.44 0.54 -23.11
N LEU A 217 7.36 -0.20 -22.88
CA LEU A 217 6.25 -0.29 -23.82
C LEU A 217 5.56 1.05 -24.02
N SER A 218 5.45 1.90 -23.00
CA SER A 218 4.78 3.19 -23.14
C SER A 218 5.41 4.02 -24.26
N ARG A 219 6.73 3.97 -24.42
CA ARG A 219 7.50 4.65 -25.49
C ARG A 219 7.18 4.13 -26.90
N LYS A 220 6.58 2.94 -27.01
CA LYS A 220 6.18 2.30 -28.28
C LYS A 220 4.68 2.38 -28.55
N ARG A 221 3.89 3.02 -27.68
CA ARG A 221 2.45 3.19 -27.84
C ARG A 221 2.13 4.64 -28.15
N ILE A 222 0.99 4.85 -28.81
CA ILE A 222 0.37 6.18 -28.95
C ILE A 222 -0.41 6.43 -27.66
N LEU A 223 0.05 7.38 -26.87
CA LEU A 223 -0.54 7.74 -25.58
C LEU A 223 -0.72 9.27 -25.52
N PRO A 224 -1.67 9.78 -24.71
CA PRO A 224 -1.72 11.20 -24.45
C PRO A 224 -0.44 11.69 -23.72
N PRO A 225 -0.04 12.96 -23.89
CA PRO A 225 1.14 13.53 -23.23
C PRO A 225 1.21 13.27 -21.72
N ARG A 226 0.08 13.38 -21.01
CA ARG A 226 0.02 13.09 -19.56
C ARG A 226 0.26 11.61 -19.23
N ALA A 227 -0.23 10.67 -20.04
CA ALA A 227 0.04 9.24 -19.84
C ALA A 227 1.54 8.91 -19.98
N TYR A 228 2.28 9.57 -20.87
CA TYR A 228 3.74 9.38 -20.95
C TYR A 228 4.43 9.84 -19.66
N LYS A 229 4.01 10.99 -19.10
CA LYS A 229 4.54 11.51 -17.83
C LYS A 229 4.20 10.58 -16.67
N ALA A 230 2.96 10.10 -16.60
CA ALA A 230 2.52 9.16 -15.59
C ALA A 230 3.29 7.82 -15.67
N ALA A 231 3.51 7.30 -16.89
CA ALA A 231 4.30 6.08 -17.09
C ALA A 231 5.77 6.25 -16.66
N ALA A 232 6.36 7.42 -16.93
CA ALA A 232 7.70 7.74 -16.44
C ALA A 232 7.75 7.87 -14.91
N ALA A 233 6.74 8.51 -14.30
CA ALA A 233 6.63 8.62 -12.85
C ALA A 233 6.52 7.24 -12.18
N VAL A 234 5.68 6.34 -12.72
CA VAL A 234 5.56 4.95 -12.24
C VAL A 234 6.90 4.21 -12.36
N GLY A 235 7.61 4.36 -13.49
CA GLY A 235 8.94 3.80 -13.68
C GLY A 235 9.93 4.26 -12.61
N ILE A 236 10.13 5.59 -12.50
CA ILE A 236 11.08 6.20 -11.57
C ILE A 236 10.76 5.83 -10.11
N LEU A 237 9.49 5.96 -9.70
CA LEU A 237 9.07 5.66 -8.34
C LEU A 237 9.25 4.17 -8.00
N THR A 238 9.16 3.27 -8.98
CA THR A 238 9.41 1.84 -8.75
C THR A 238 10.88 1.57 -8.42
N TYR A 239 11.81 2.18 -9.15
CA TYR A 239 13.24 2.07 -8.81
C TYR A 239 13.54 2.67 -7.44
N LEU A 240 12.99 3.85 -7.14
CA LEU A 240 13.14 4.47 -5.81
C LEU A 240 12.57 3.57 -4.71
N GLN A 241 11.40 2.96 -4.94
CA GLN A 241 10.74 2.09 -3.98
C GLN A 241 11.57 0.83 -3.69
N VAL A 242 12.09 0.17 -4.72
CA VAL A 242 12.96 -1.01 -4.55
C VAL A 242 14.24 -0.63 -3.82
N THR A 243 14.86 0.50 -4.16
CA THR A 243 16.03 1.01 -3.45
C THR A 243 15.73 1.28 -1.98
N LEU A 244 14.60 1.90 -1.65
CA LEU A 244 14.16 2.11 -0.27
C LEU A 244 13.93 0.78 0.46
N GLY A 245 13.35 -0.22 -0.20
CA GLY A 245 13.12 -1.55 0.37
C GLY A 245 14.42 -2.28 0.68
N ILE A 246 15.37 -2.27 -0.25
CA ILE A 246 16.71 -2.85 -0.07
C ILE A 246 17.47 -2.08 1.02
N ALA A 247 17.43 -0.75 1.04
CA ALA A 247 18.07 0.05 2.08
C ALA A 247 17.49 -0.27 3.47
N THR A 248 16.16 -0.33 3.61
CA THR A 248 15.48 -0.71 4.86
C THR A 248 15.92 -2.09 5.33
N LEU A 249 16.06 -3.04 4.40
CA LEU A 249 16.51 -4.39 4.68
C LEU A 249 17.96 -4.44 5.17
N LEU A 250 18.89 -3.84 4.43
CA LEU A 250 20.33 -3.93 4.72
C LEU A 250 20.74 -3.17 6.00
N THR A 251 19.91 -2.20 6.43
CA THR A 251 20.17 -1.38 7.61
C THR A 251 19.36 -1.81 8.85
N TYR A 252 18.80 -3.03 8.83
CA TYR A 252 18.04 -3.61 9.96
C TYR A 252 16.79 -2.82 10.35
N VAL A 253 16.01 -2.41 9.34
CA VAL A 253 14.69 -1.77 9.48
C VAL A 253 14.69 -0.49 10.35
N PRO A 254 15.51 0.53 10.07
CA PRO A 254 15.39 1.81 10.75
C PRO A 254 14.02 2.42 10.50
N THR A 255 13.36 2.92 11.54
CA THR A 255 11.96 3.42 11.47
C THR A 255 11.79 4.49 10.39
N SER A 256 12.77 5.37 10.19
CA SER A 256 12.73 6.41 9.15
C SER A 256 12.72 5.84 7.73
N LEU A 257 13.54 4.82 7.45
CA LEU A 257 13.58 4.15 6.15
C LEU A 257 12.34 3.28 5.93
N ALA A 258 11.90 2.55 6.95
CA ALA A 258 10.66 1.76 6.89
C ALA A 258 9.44 2.64 6.60
N ALA A 259 9.31 3.79 7.29
CA ALA A 259 8.24 4.75 7.05
C ALA A 259 8.34 5.41 5.67
N SER A 260 9.56 5.71 5.21
CA SER A 260 9.80 6.23 3.85
C SER A 260 9.43 5.21 2.78
N HIS A 261 9.76 3.93 2.98
CA HIS A 261 9.37 2.83 2.10
C HIS A 261 7.84 2.65 2.07
N GLN A 262 7.16 2.71 3.21
CA GLN A 262 5.69 2.67 3.25
C GLN A 262 5.07 3.87 2.51
N THR A 263 5.59 5.08 2.73
CA THR A 263 5.13 6.30 2.04
C THR A 263 5.39 6.24 0.54
N GLY A 264 6.56 5.76 0.13
CA GLY A 264 6.94 5.55 -1.27
C GLY A 264 6.02 4.56 -1.98
N SER A 265 5.56 3.51 -1.29
CA SER A 265 4.59 2.56 -1.86
C SER A 265 3.26 3.22 -2.20
N LEU A 266 2.78 4.15 -1.35
CA LEU A 266 1.57 4.91 -1.60
C LEU A 266 1.78 5.89 -2.76
N ALA A 267 2.90 6.60 -2.81
CA ALA A 267 3.24 7.50 -3.91
C ALA A 267 3.32 6.76 -5.27
N LEU A 268 3.93 5.58 -5.28
CA LEU A 268 3.97 4.71 -6.45
C LEU A 268 2.56 4.26 -6.87
N LEU A 269 1.72 3.86 -5.91
CA LEU A 269 0.32 3.53 -6.19
C LEU A 269 -0.44 4.75 -6.74
N SER A 270 -0.21 5.96 -6.23
CA SER A 270 -0.81 7.20 -6.75
C SER A 270 -0.43 7.45 -8.21
N ALA A 271 0.85 7.27 -8.56
CA ALA A 271 1.30 7.40 -9.95
C ALA A 271 0.69 6.32 -10.86
N ALA A 272 0.51 5.10 -10.36
CA ALA A 272 -0.15 4.02 -11.11
C ALA A 272 -1.65 4.29 -11.30
N VAL A 273 -2.32 4.85 -10.29
CA VAL A 273 -3.70 5.33 -10.39
C VAL A 273 -3.81 6.41 -11.46
N TRP A 274 -2.92 7.41 -11.41
CA TRP A 274 -2.84 8.46 -12.43
C TRP A 274 -2.64 7.89 -13.83
N LEU A 275 -1.67 6.99 -14.03
CA LEU A 275 -1.44 6.35 -15.34
C LEU A 275 -2.66 5.58 -15.84
N THR A 276 -3.39 4.90 -14.97
CA THR A 276 -4.58 4.14 -15.37
C THR A 276 -5.84 5.01 -15.56
N HIS A 277 -5.78 6.25 -15.09
CA HIS A 277 -6.83 7.26 -15.26
C HIS A 277 -6.73 7.90 -16.64
N GLU A 278 -5.51 8.23 -17.10
CA GLU A 278 -5.21 8.63 -18.48
C GLU A 278 -5.46 7.50 -19.50
#